data_AF-A0A969V671-F1
#
_entry.id   AF-A0A969V671-F1
#
_cell.length_a   1.000
_cell.length_b   1.000
_cell.length_c   1.000
_cell.angle_alpha   90.00
_cell.angle_beta   90.00
_cell.angle_gamma   90.00
#
_symmetry.space_group_name_H-M   'P 1'
#
loop_
_entity.id
_entity.type
_entity.pdbx_description
1 polymer ?
#
loop_
_entity_poly.entity_id
_entity_poly.type
_entity_poly.pdbx_seq_one_letter_code
_entity_poly.pdbx_strand_id
1 'polypeptide(L)'
;MWGLEVKLLDKDKTYEILLKLLEIEQNRINSLDSTEFTIKGLSVTLFSAFIGFAFEKKSPVFLYVGVIAIIFSSIIDFIYRKVQLLHVEKASNIQKYLKTEYLEKVESSKSLKIAGEYKSNFINDYSPLLLLYFPMIVVLIVLTKFIPSTP
;
A
#
# COMPACT_ATOMS: atom_id res chain seq x y z
N MET A 1 47.00 -6.65 16.71
CA MET A 1 46.41 -5.31 16.47
C MET A 1 45.77 -5.17 15.09
N TRP A 2 46.40 -5.61 13.99
CA TRP A 2 45.84 -5.51 12.63
C TRP A 2 44.48 -6.20 12.37
N GLY A 3 44.18 -7.31 13.05
CA GLY A 3 42.91 -8.04 12.84
C GLY A 3 41.65 -7.38 13.43
N LEU A 4 41.81 -6.42 14.35
CA LEU A 4 40.69 -5.67 14.94
C LEU A 4 40.25 -4.51 14.06
N GLU A 5 41.20 -3.79 13.45
CA GLU A 5 40.91 -2.71 12.51
C GLU A 5 40.20 -3.20 11.25
N VAL A 6 40.61 -4.34 10.70
CA VAL A 6 39.95 -4.93 9.52
C VAL A 6 38.50 -5.35 9.84
N LYS A 7 38.24 -5.92 11.02
CA LYS A 7 36.88 -6.27 11.45
C LYS A 7 35.99 -5.05 11.68
N LEU A 8 36.55 -3.96 12.21
CA LEU A 8 35.81 -2.71 12.40
C LEU A 8 35.50 -2.02 11.06
N LEU A 9 36.45 -2.04 10.11
CA LEU A 9 36.25 -1.49 8.77
C LEU A 9 35.15 -2.22 7.98
N ASP A 10 35.06 -3.54 8.15
CA ASP A 10 34.03 -4.38 7.51
C ASP A 10 32.65 -4.20 8.17
N LYS A 11 32.62 -4.05 9.50
CA LYS A 11 31.41 -3.74 10.28
C LYS A 11 30.83 -2.38 9.88
N ASP A 12 31.67 -1.38 9.64
CA ASP A 12 31.24 -0.03 9.23
C ASP A 12 30.68 0.00 7.80
N LYS A 13 31.31 -0.72 6.87
CA LYS A 13 30.76 -0.89 5.51
C LYS A 13 29.42 -1.62 5.52
N THR A 14 29.30 -2.66 6.34
CA THR A 14 28.05 -3.43 6.49
C THR A 14 26.91 -2.54 7.00
N TYR A 15 27.19 -1.69 8.00
CA TYR A 15 26.24 -0.71 8.50
C TYR A 15 25.74 0.25 7.41
N GLU A 16 26.65 0.83 6.63
CA GLU A 16 26.29 1.74 5.53
C GLU A 16 25.46 1.05 4.44
N ILE A 17 25.81 -0.19 4.08
CA ILE A 17 25.06 -0.98 3.10
C ILE A 17 23.63 -1.23 3.59
N LEU A 18 23.47 -1.61 4.86
CA LEU A 18 22.16 -1.90 5.44
C LEU A 18 21.31 -0.63 5.56
N LEU A 19 21.91 0.52 5.89
CA LEU A 19 21.20 1.80 5.87
C LEU A 19 20.70 2.16 4.48
N LYS A 20 21.54 2.03 3.46
CA LYS A 20 21.13 2.27 2.06
C LYS A 20 20.03 1.30 1.63
N LEU A 21 20.11 0.04 2.03
CA LEU A 21 19.07 -0.95 1.73
C LEU A 21 17.74 -0.57 2.39
N LEU A 22 17.78 -0.13 3.66
CA LEU A 22 16.60 0.35 4.36
C LEU A 22 15.98 1.57 3.67
N GLU A 23 16.79 2.55 3.25
CA GLU A 23 16.33 3.73 2.51
C GLU A 23 15.67 3.35 1.17
N ILE A 24 16.25 2.41 0.44
CA ILE A 24 15.66 1.87 -0.81
C ILE A 24 14.29 1.24 -0.54
N GLU A 25 14.17 0.41 0.51
CA GLU A 25 12.90 -0.22 0.85
C GLU A 25 11.86 0.81 1.31
N GLN A 26 12.24 1.81 2.10
CA GLN A 26 11.35 2.91 2.49
C GLN A 26 10.86 3.73 1.28
N ASN A 27 11.74 4.03 0.33
CA ASN A 27 11.36 4.72 -0.90
C ASN A 27 10.39 3.88 -1.76
N ARG A 28 10.58 2.56 -1.82
CA ARG A 28 9.65 1.64 -2.49
C ARG A 28 8.28 1.63 -1.82
N ILE A 29 8.23 1.57 -0.49
CA ILE A 29 6.98 1.63 0.28
C ILE A 29 6.25 2.95 -0.03
N ASN A 30 6.94 4.09 0.04
CA ASN A 30 6.35 5.40 -0.24
C ASN A 30 5.83 5.52 -1.68
N SER A 31 6.56 4.95 -2.66
CA SER A 31 6.12 4.93 -4.05
C SER A 31 4.86 4.08 -4.25
N LEU A 32 4.77 2.95 -3.54
CA LEU A 32 3.59 2.08 -3.57
C LEU A 32 2.39 2.77 -2.91
N ASP A 33 2.59 3.44 -1.76
CA ASP A 33 1.54 4.24 -1.10
C ASP A 33 0.94 5.30 -2.02
N SER A 34 1.80 6.04 -2.74
CA SER A 34 1.36 7.06 -3.69
C SER A 34 0.54 6.48 -4.84
N THR A 35 0.94 5.31 -5.33
CA THR A 35 0.23 4.60 -6.40
C THR A 35 -1.10 4.03 -5.90
N GLU A 36 -1.12 3.47 -4.68
CA GLU A 36 -2.34 3.00 -3.99
C GLU A 36 -3.36 4.14 -3.87
N PHE A 37 -2.93 5.31 -3.42
CA PHE A 37 -3.78 6.50 -3.33
C PHE A 37 -4.35 6.90 -4.71
N THR A 38 -3.52 6.83 -5.76
CA THR A 38 -3.95 7.13 -7.13
C THR A 38 -5.01 6.14 -7.63
N ILE A 39 -4.82 4.84 -7.38
CA ILE A 39 -5.79 3.79 -7.74
C ILE A 39 -7.13 4.05 -7.05
N LYS A 40 -7.13 4.41 -5.76
CA LYS A 40 -8.34 4.75 -5.01
C LYS A 40 -9.05 5.99 -5.58
N GLY A 41 -8.30 7.04 -5.90
CA GLY A 41 -8.85 8.25 -6.53
C GLY A 41 -9.49 7.97 -7.89
N LEU A 42 -8.84 7.17 -8.74
CA LEU A 42 -9.39 6.75 -10.03
C LEU A 42 -10.65 5.88 -9.85
N SER A 43 -10.66 5.01 -8.83
CA SER A 43 -11.83 4.17 -8.53
C SER A 43 -13.06 5.00 -8.16
N VAL A 44 -12.90 6.01 -7.31
CA VAL A 44 -13.99 6.93 -6.92
C VAL A 44 -14.47 7.76 -8.12
N THR A 45 -13.54 8.18 -8.98
CA THR A 45 -13.85 8.92 -10.21
C THR A 45 -14.68 8.07 -11.17
N LEU A 46 -14.25 6.83 -11.44
CA LEU A 46 -14.98 5.89 -12.30
C LEU A 46 -16.37 5.57 -11.75
N PHE A 47 -16.46 5.30 -10.45
CA PHE A 47 -17.75 5.07 -9.78
C PHE A 47 -18.72 6.24 -10.00
N SER A 48 -18.25 7.46 -9.76
CA SER A 48 -19.08 8.67 -9.93
C SER A 48 -19.49 8.87 -11.39
N ALA A 49 -18.57 8.63 -12.33
CA ALA A 49 -18.83 8.74 -13.77
C ALA A 49 -19.88 7.71 -14.24
N PHE A 50 -19.75 6.44 -13.83
CA PHE A 50 -20.71 5.39 -14.20
C PHE A 50 -22.10 5.64 -13.62
N ILE A 51 -22.21 6.15 -12.40
CA ILE A 51 -23.49 6.59 -11.84
C ILE A 51 -24.08 7.71 -12.70
N GLY A 52 -23.30 8.76 -12.98
CA GLY A 52 -23.74 9.87 -13.81
C GLY A 52 -24.24 9.42 -15.19
N PHE A 53 -23.47 8.60 -15.89
CA PHE A 53 -23.85 8.06 -17.20
C PHE A 53 -25.08 7.15 -17.14
N ALA A 54 -25.22 6.34 -16.09
CA ALA A 54 -26.39 5.48 -15.94
C ALA A 54 -27.68 6.30 -15.82
N PHE A 55 -27.65 7.41 -15.08
CA PHE A 55 -28.78 8.33 -14.97
C PHE A 55 -29.02 9.14 -16.25
N GLU A 56 -27.95 9.63 -16.90
CA GLU A 56 -28.05 10.39 -18.14
C GLU A 56 -28.65 9.55 -19.28
N LYS A 57 -28.15 8.32 -19.45
CA LYS A 57 -28.58 7.41 -20.51
C LYS A 57 -29.77 6.52 -20.14
N LYS A 58 -30.26 6.61 -18.88
CA LYS A 58 -31.32 5.75 -18.33
C LYS A 58 -31.08 4.26 -18.59
N SER A 59 -29.83 3.83 -18.52
CA SER A 59 -29.43 2.46 -18.82
C SER A 59 -28.68 1.83 -17.65
N PRO A 60 -29.19 0.71 -17.09
CA PRO A 60 -28.52 0.02 -15.99
C PRO A 60 -27.21 -0.65 -16.43
N VAL A 61 -26.95 -0.78 -17.75
CA VAL A 61 -25.71 -1.35 -18.29
C VAL A 61 -24.48 -0.63 -17.74
N PHE A 62 -24.52 0.70 -17.64
CA PHE A 62 -23.40 1.49 -17.09
C PHE A 62 -23.13 1.17 -15.61
N LEU A 63 -24.15 0.82 -14.82
CA LEU A 63 -23.95 0.39 -13.44
C LEU A 63 -23.27 -0.97 -13.37
N TYR A 64 -23.64 -1.92 -14.23
CA TYR A 64 -22.96 -3.23 -14.29
C TYR A 64 -21.50 -3.10 -14.72
N VAL A 65 -21.22 -2.26 -15.72
CA VAL A 65 -19.84 -1.93 -16.11
C VAL A 65 -19.10 -1.29 -14.95
N GLY A 66 -19.75 -0.39 -14.20
CA GLY A 66 -19.23 0.18 -12.97
C GLY A 66 -18.87 -0.88 -11.93
N VAL A 67 -19.74 -1.87 -11.68
CA VAL A 67 -19.48 -2.96 -10.72
C VAL A 67 -18.23 -3.73 -11.13
N ILE A 68 -18.11 -4.08 -12.41
CA ILE A 68 -16.95 -4.78 -12.96
C ILE A 68 -15.68 -3.93 -12.76
N ALA A 69 -15.73 -2.64 -13.12
CA ALA A 69 -14.60 -1.73 -12.97
C ALA A 69 -14.13 -1.62 -11.51
N ILE A 70 -15.08 -1.52 -10.56
CA ILE A 70 -14.79 -1.44 -9.13
C ILE A 70 -14.20 -2.75 -8.59
N ILE A 71 -14.67 -3.91 -9.05
CA ILE A 71 -14.06 -5.21 -8.72
C ILE A 71 -12.61 -5.26 -9.23
N PHE A 72 -12.37 -4.87 -10.49
CA PHE A 72 -11.02 -4.81 -11.05
C PHE A 72 -10.10 -3.88 -10.25
N SER A 73 -10.55 -2.68 -9.91
CA SER A 73 -9.80 -1.76 -9.06
C SER A 73 -9.49 -2.37 -7.69
N SER A 74 -10.45 -3.04 -7.06
CA SER A 74 -10.25 -3.70 -5.77
C SER A 74 -9.20 -4.80 -5.83
N ILE A 75 -9.14 -5.57 -6.92
CA ILE A 75 -8.12 -6.62 -7.12
C ILE A 75 -6.74 -5.98 -7.28
N ILE A 76 -6.64 -4.91 -8.08
CA ILE A 76 -5.37 -4.19 -8.27
C ILE A 76 -4.89 -3.63 -6.92
N ASP A 77 -5.76 -2.94 -6.19
CA ASP A 77 -5.43 -2.35 -4.89
C ASP A 77 -4.98 -3.44 -3.89
N PHE A 78 -5.64 -4.59 -3.87
CA PHE A 78 -5.23 -5.75 -3.07
C PHE A 78 -3.82 -6.26 -3.42
N ILE A 79 -3.49 -6.35 -4.72
CA ILE A 79 -2.16 -6.79 -5.17
C ILE A 79 -1.09 -5.78 -4.73
N TYR A 80 -1.35 -4.49 -4.93
CA TYR A 80 -0.43 -3.42 -4.52
C TYR A 80 -0.18 -3.44 -3.02
N ARG A 81 -1.25 -3.56 -2.23
CA ARG A 81 -1.17 -3.68 -0.78
C ARG A 81 -0.30 -4.87 -0.38
N LYS A 82 -0.54 -6.04 -0.97
CA LYS A 82 0.26 -7.25 -0.70
C LYS A 82 1.75 -7.04 -0.99
N VAL A 83 2.09 -6.44 -2.12
CA VAL A 83 3.49 -6.13 -2.48
C VAL A 83 4.11 -5.14 -1.50
N GLN A 84 3.35 -4.11 -1.10
CA GLN A 84 3.78 -3.15 -0.10
C GLN A 84 4.12 -3.82 1.24
N LEU A 85 3.26 -4.73 1.73
CA LEU A 85 3.50 -5.43 3.00
C LEU A 85 4.80 -6.23 2.99
N LEU A 86 5.18 -6.82 1.84
CA LEU A 86 6.46 -7.54 1.70
C LEU A 86 7.65 -6.60 1.85
N HIS A 87 7.58 -5.38 1.33
CA HIS A 87 8.63 -4.38 1.49
C HIS A 87 8.68 -3.83 2.91
N VAL A 88 7.52 -3.64 3.55
CA VAL A 88 7.44 -3.24 4.97
C VAL A 88 8.05 -4.30 5.88
N GLU A 89 7.79 -5.58 5.64
CA GLU A 89 8.39 -6.68 6.40
C GLU A 89 9.92 -6.72 6.24
N LYS A 90 10.43 -6.56 5.01
CA LYS A 90 11.87 -6.49 4.74
C LYS A 90 12.53 -5.30 5.45
N ALA A 91 11.94 -4.12 5.34
CA ALA A 91 12.42 -2.92 6.02
C ALA A 91 12.44 -3.11 7.55
N SER A 92 11.38 -3.69 8.12
CA SER A 92 11.28 -4.02 9.55
C SER A 92 12.37 -4.99 10.00
N ASN A 93 12.68 -6.02 9.21
CA ASN A 93 13.75 -6.98 9.52
C ASN A 93 15.14 -6.34 9.48
N ILE A 94 15.43 -5.51 8.47
CA ILE A 94 16.70 -4.77 8.37
C ILE A 94 16.87 -3.84 9.57
N GLN A 95 15.80 -3.13 9.94
CA GLN A 95 15.81 -2.21 11.06
C GLN A 95 15.99 -2.93 12.41
N LYS A 96 15.33 -4.07 12.62
CA LYS A 96 15.54 -4.91 13.82
C LYS A 96 16.99 -5.37 13.92
N TYR A 97 17.58 -5.81 12.80
CA TYR A 97 18.98 -6.22 12.77
C TYR A 97 19.93 -5.04 13.09
N LEU A 98 19.72 -3.89 12.46
CA LEU A 98 20.49 -2.66 12.73
C LEU A 98 20.40 -2.26 14.20
N LYS A 99 19.21 -2.34 14.81
CA LYS A 99 19.02 -2.03 16.23
C LYS A 99 19.79 -3.02 17.11
N THR A 100 19.70 -4.32 16.85
CA THR A 100 20.38 -5.33 17.69
C THR A 100 21.91 -5.26 17.59
N GLU A 101 22.47 -5.08 16.38
CA GLU A 101 23.93 -5.17 16.15
C GLU A 101 24.68 -3.83 16.21
N TYR A 102 23.96 -2.71 16.06
CA TYR A 102 24.52 -1.36 15.92
C TYR A 102 23.81 -0.33 16.81
N LEU A 103 23.24 -0.76 17.94
CA LEU A 103 22.48 0.04 18.91
C LEU A 103 23.08 1.44 19.17
N GLU A 104 24.38 1.51 19.48
CA GLU A 104 25.08 2.78 19.76
C GLU A 104 25.14 3.74 18.54
N LYS A 105 25.29 3.19 17.33
CA LYS A 105 25.28 3.98 16.08
C LYS A 105 23.87 4.42 15.70
N VAL A 106 22.87 3.59 16.00
CA VAL A 106 21.45 3.89 15.75
C VAL A 106 20.96 5.01 16.67
N GLU A 107 21.27 4.95 17.96
CA GLU A 107 20.88 5.97 18.96
C GLU A 107 21.55 7.33 18.72
N SER A 108 22.78 7.33 18.20
CA SER A 108 23.48 8.56 17.81
C SER A 108 23.02 9.13 16.46
N SER A 109 22.40 8.31 15.60
CA SER A 109 21.87 8.74 14.31
C SER A 109 20.42 9.24 14.41
N LYS A 110 20.23 10.56 14.35
CA LYS A 110 18.89 11.19 14.20
C LYS A 110 18.17 10.79 12.90
N SER A 111 18.86 10.14 11.96
CA SER A 111 18.36 9.79 10.63
C SER A 111 17.45 8.57 10.60
N LEU A 112 17.52 7.70 11.62
CA LEU A 112 16.58 6.59 11.77
C LEU A 112 15.32 7.10 12.47
N LYS A 113 14.45 7.80 11.72
CA LYS A 113 13.03 7.84 12.08
C LYS A 113 12.58 6.39 12.11
N ILE A 114 12.45 5.89 13.34
CA ILE A 114 12.07 4.52 13.66
C ILE A 114 10.80 4.21 12.87
N ALA A 115 10.90 3.46 11.77
CA ALA A 115 9.71 2.82 11.23
C ALA A 115 9.26 1.89 12.37
N GLY A 116 8.03 2.11 12.86
CA GLY A 116 7.53 1.37 14.02
C GLY A 116 7.65 -0.14 13.77
N GLU A 117 7.68 -0.93 14.85
CA GLU A 117 7.59 -2.38 14.71
C GLU A 117 6.33 -2.73 13.93
N TYR A 118 6.49 -3.05 12.65
CA TYR A 118 5.38 -3.48 11.83
C TYR A 118 5.00 -4.89 12.26
N LYS A 119 3.83 -5.01 12.89
CA LYS A 119 3.18 -6.28 13.20
C LYS A 119 2.07 -6.48 12.19
N SER A 120 2.32 -7.34 11.20
CA SER A 120 1.34 -7.68 10.17
C SER A 120 0.07 -8.18 10.85
N ASN A 121 -1.05 -7.50 10.63
CA ASN A 121 -2.34 -7.90 11.13
C ASN A 121 -3.30 -7.80 9.94
N PHE A 122 -3.70 -8.96 9.40
CA PHE A 122 -4.53 -9.04 8.20
C PHE A 122 -5.76 -8.12 8.26
N ILE A 123 -6.39 -8.01 9.44
CA ILE A 123 -7.56 -7.14 9.62
C ILE A 123 -7.19 -5.66 9.44
N ASN A 124 -6.12 -5.17 10.07
CA ASN A 124 -5.71 -3.77 9.94
C ASN A 124 -5.14 -3.47 8.54
N ASP A 125 -4.50 -4.45 7.93
CA ASP A 125 -3.77 -4.26 6.69
C ASP A 125 -4.71 -4.20 5.48
N TYR A 126 -5.86 -4.90 5.54
CA TYR A 126 -6.83 -4.96 4.45
C TYR A 126 -8.19 -4.30 4.77
N SER A 127 -8.44 -3.87 6.01
CA SER A 127 -9.67 -3.14 6.39
C SER A 127 -9.94 -1.91 5.51
N PRO A 128 -8.95 -1.06 5.16
CA PRO A 128 -9.20 0.10 4.31
C PRO A 128 -9.74 -0.24 2.92
N LEU A 129 -9.37 -1.40 2.35
CA LEU A 129 -9.87 -1.87 1.06
C LEU A 129 -11.36 -2.20 1.15
N LEU A 130 -11.75 -2.97 2.16
CA LEU A 130 -13.15 -3.35 2.38
C LEU A 130 -14.02 -2.12 2.64
N LEU A 131 -13.54 -1.18 3.45
CA LEU A 131 -14.28 0.05 3.77
C LEU A 131 -14.53 0.94 2.56
N LEU A 132 -13.64 0.92 1.55
CA LEU A 132 -13.81 1.72 0.35
C LEU A 132 -14.69 0.99 -0.69
N TYR A 133 -14.32 -0.22 -1.08
CA TYR A 133 -14.90 -0.88 -2.25
C TYR A 133 -16.25 -1.52 -1.97
N PHE A 134 -16.48 -2.05 -0.76
CA PHE A 134 -17.74 -2.71 -0.43
C PHE A 134 -18.94 -1.75 -0.49
N PRO A 135 -18.91 -0.55 0.11
CA PRO A 135 -20.01 0.41 -0.04
C PRO A 135 -20.25 0.83 -1.49
N MET A 136 -19.19 1.02 -2.28
CA MET A 136 -19.32 1.40 -3.69
C MET A 136 -20.07 0.33 -4.48
N ILE A 137 -19.71 -0.95 -4.30
CA ILE A 137 -20.41 -2.06 -4.96
C ILE A 137 -21.87 -2.12 -4.51
N VAL A 138 -22.14 -2.00 -3.20
CA VAL A 138 -23.51 -2.00 -2.67
C VAL A 138 -24.33 -0.86 -3.27
N VAL A 139 -23.79 0.35 -3.36
CA VAL A 139 -24.49 1.49 -3.97
C VAL A 139 -24.80 1.23 -5.43
N LEU A 140 -23.85 0.73 -6.23
CA LEU A 140 -24.09 0.42 -7.63
C LEU A 140 -25.20 -0.63 -7.78
N ILE A 141 -25.18 -1.70 -6.98
CA ILE A 141 -26.20 -2.75 -7.00
C ILE A 141 -27.57 -2.18 -6.61
N VAL A 142 -27.65 -1.37 -5.55
CA VAL A 142 -28.92 -0.77 -5.11
C VAL A 142 -29.48 0.15 -6.19
N LEU A 143 -28.64 0.96 -6.82
CA LEU A 143 -29.03 1.88 -7.89
C LEU A 143 -29.60 1.16 -9.13
N THR A 144 -29.23 -0.09 -9.40
CA THR A 144 -29.83 -0.85 -10.52
C THR A 144 -31.34 -1.01 -10.38
N LYS A 145 -31.89 -1.00 -9.15
CA LYS A 145 -33.34 -1.09 -8.91
C LYS A 145 -34.10 0.20 -9.20
N PHE A 146 -33.40 1.33 -9.29
CA PHE A 146 -33.98 2.66 -9.44
C PHE A 146 -33.89 3.20 -10.88
N ILE A 147 -33.03 2.62 -11.71
CA ILE A 147 -32.93 3.00 -13.13
C ILE A 147 -33.91 2.11 -13.91
N PRO A 148 -34.97 2.69 -14.52
CA PRO A 148 -35.89 1.91 -15.31
C PRO A 148 -35.13 1.29 -16.48
N SER A 149 -35.18 -0.03 -16.60
CA SER A 149 -34.74 -0.73 -17.81
C SER A 149 -35.62 -0.23 -18.96
N THR A 150 -35.05 0.55 -19.87
CA THR A 150 -35.74 0.87 -21.12
C THR A 150 -36.10 -0.45 -21.82
N PRO A 151 -37.37 -0.63 -22.25
CA PRO A 151 -37.80 -1.80 -23.00
C PRO A 151 -37.08 -1.92 -24.35
#